data_AF-A0A2V8EPJ4-F1
#
_entry.id   AF-A0A2V8EPJ4-F1
#
_cell.length_a   1.000
_cell.length_b   1.000
_cell.length_c   1.000
_cell.angle_alpha   90.00
_cell.angle_beta   90.00
_cell.angle_gamma   90.00
#
_symmetry.space_group_name_H-M   'P 1'
#
loop_
_entity.id
_entity.type
_entity.pdbx_description
1 polymer ?
#
loop_
_entity_poly.entity_id
_entity_poly.type
_entity_poly.pdbx_seq_one_letter_code
_entity_poly.pdbx_strand_id
1 'polypeptide(L)'
;LFVTKTLVVLGDPQITTTDTHPRGAMLRAYDKTNGKEVGALWMPAPQSGSPMTYLANGKQYIVVAVSGGNYSGEYLAFSLPASERPSTQAAAR
;
A
#
# COMPACT_ATOMS: atom_id res chain seq x y z
N LEU A 1 -0.42 -1.56 -9.87
CA LEU A 1 -0.93 -0.22 -9.57
C LEU A 1 -2.45 -0.32 -9.47
N PHE A 2 -3.06 0.40 -8.53
CA PHE A 2 -4.51 0.63 -8.51
C PHE A 2 -4.79 2.10 -8.14
N VAL A 3 -6.04 2.52 -8.33
CA VAL A 3 -6.47 3.88 -8.01
C VAL A 3 -7.71 3.86 -7.13
N THR A 4 -7.78 4.76 -6.15
CA THR A 4 -9.00 5.05 -5.38
C THR A 4 -9.65 6.32 -5.91
N LYS A 5 -10.60 6.93 -5.21
CA LYS A 5 -11.16 8.24 -5.62
C LYS A 5 -10.06 9.30 -5.75
N THR A 6 -9.21 9.41 -4.73
CA THR A 6 -8.23 10.49 -4.59
C THR A 6 -6.76 10.07 -4.74
N LEU A 7 -6.46 8.77 -4.66
CA LEU A 7 -5.08 8.28 -4.64
C LEU A 7 -4.74 7.37 -5.82
N VAL A 8 -3.46 7.37 -6.17
CA VAL A 8 -2.80 6.34 -6.97
C VAL A 8 -1.87 5.57 -6.05
N VAL A 9 -1.96 4.24 -6.06
CA VAL A 9 -1.15 3.36 -5.20
C VAL A 9 -0.34 2.38 -6.04
N LEU A 10 0.96 2.29 -5.76
CA LEU A 10 1.90 1.42 -6.46
C LEU A 10 3.02 0.95 -5.54
N GLY A 11 3.41 -0.31 -5.67
CA GLY A 11 4.63 -0.84 -5.08
C GLY A 11 5.82 -0.65 -6.01
N ASP A 12 6.95 -0.26 -5.43
CA ASP A 12 8.23 -0.14 -6.09
C ASP A 12 8.70 -1.55 -6.52
N PRO A 13 9.08 -1.75 -7.80
CA PRO A 13 9.67 -3.00 -8.26
C PRO A 13 11.14 -3.12 -7.88
N GLN A 14 11.76 -2.03 -7.43
CA GLN A 14 13.18 -1.96 -7.13
C GLN A 14 13.42 -2.13 -5.63
N ILE A 15 14.39 -2.98 -5.30
CA ILE A 15 14.89 -3.10 -3.93
C ILE A 15 15.76 -1.88 -3.62
N THR A 16 15.45 -1.20 -2.53
CA THR A 16 16.21 -0.09 -1.98
C THR A 16 16.64 -0.39 -0.55
N THR A 17 17.66 0.33 -0.10
CA THR A 17 18.08 0.38 1.31
C THR A 17 17.96 1.84 1.73
N THR A 18 17.26 2.11 2.82
CA THR A 18 17.15 3.47 3.38
C THR A 18 17.77 3.48 4.77
N ASP A 19 18.13 4.66 5.28
CA ASP A 19 18.69 4.80 6.63
C ASP A 19 17.74 4.24 7.71
N THR A 20 16.44 4.25 7.41
CA THR A 20 15.35 3.85 8.30
C THR A 20 14.88 2.41 8.11
N HIS A 21 15.23 1.74 7.02
CA HIS A 21 14.71 0.40 6.72
C HIS A 21 15.76 -0.51 6.10
N PRO A 22 15.77 -1.80 6.49
CA PRO A 22 16.61 -2.79 5.82
C PRO A 22 16.22 -2.94 4.35
N ARG A 23 17.05 -3.67 3.61
CA ARG A 23 16.83 -4.03 2.20
C ARG A 23 15.37 -4.46 1.97
N GLY A 24 14.65 -3.71 1.13
CA GLY A 24 13.24 -3.97 0.82
C GLY A 24 12.75 -3.06 -0.30
N ALA A 25 11.44 -2.90 -0.44
CA ALA A 25 10.82 -2.01 -1.42
C ALA A 25 9.71 -1.21 -0.76
N MET A 26 9.26 -0.12 -1.38
CA MET A 26 8.19 0.70 -0.82
C MET A 26 6.87 0.47 -1.54
N LEU A 27 5.77 0.42 -0.79
CA LEU A 27 4.42 0.65 -1.27
C LEU A 27 4.09 2.12 -1.08
N ARG A 28 3.81 2.84 -2.16
CA ARG A 28 3.62 4.29 -2.14
C ARG A 28 2.21 4.68 -2.55
N ALA A 29 1.73 5.76 -1.94
CA ALA A 29 0.49 6.42 -2.28
C ALA A 29 0.78 7.86 -2.71
N TYR A 30 0.18 8.24 -3.84
CA TYR A 30 0.30 9.58 -4.41
C TYR A 30 -1.07 10.22 -4.51
N ASP A 31 -1.14 11.53 -4.27
CA ASP A 31 -2.31 12.33 -4.59
C ASP A 31 -2.50 12.35 -6.11
N LYS A 32 -3.69 11.96 -6.56
CA LYS A 32 -3.98 11.81 -7.99
C LYS A 32 -3.99 13.15 -8.74
N THR A 33 -4.26 14.26 -8.07
CA THR A 33 -4.41 15.57 -8.71
C THR A 33 -3.08 16.20 -9.05
N ASN A 34 -2.05 15.98 -8.23
CA ASN A 34 -0.76 16.67 -8.34
C ASN A 34 0.44 15.71 -8.35
N GLY A 35 0.24 14.41 -8.16
CA GLY A 35 1.31 13.40 -8.17
C GLY A 35 2.23 13.43 -6.95
N LYS A 36 1.92 14.22 -5.92
CA LYS A 36 2.73 14.29 -4.70
C LYS A 36 2.58 13.01 -3.88
N GLU A 37 3.67 12.47 -3.38
CA GLU A 37 3.64 11.35 -2.43
C GLU A 37 2.98 11.80 -1.12
N VAL A 38 1.98 11.05 -0.68
CA VAL A 38 1.23 11.31 0.57
C VAL A 38 1.41 10.21 1.61
N GLY A 39 2.09 9.13 1.26
CA GLY A 39 2.46 8.07 2.21
C GLY A 39 3.26 6.96 1.55
N ALA A 40 4.06 6.28 2.37
CA ALA A 40 4.84 5.13 1.95
C ALA A 40 4.93 4.09 3.08
N LEU A 41 4.88 2.81 2.71
CA LEU A 41 5.03 1.68 3.62
C LEU A 41 6.16 0.79 3.11
N TRP A 42 7.04 0.36 4.02
CA TRP A 42 8.08 -0.60 3.67
C TRP A 42 7.51 -2.00 3.49
N MET A 43 8.05 -2.71 2.50
CA MET A 43 7.81 -4.11 2.22
C MET A 43 9.15 -4.87 2.19
N PRO A 44 9.21 -6.10 2.72
CA PRO A 44 10.44 -6.91 2.76
C PRO A 44 10.93 -7.36 1.39
N ALA A 45 10.09 -7.30 0.36
CA ALA A 45 10.40 -7.68 -1.00
C ALA A 45 9.69 -6.75 -2.00
N PRO A 46 10.20 -6.64 -3.24
CA PRO A 46 9.55 -5.83 -4.27
C PRO A 46 8.19 -6.40 -4.66
N GLN A 47 7.36 -5.51 -5.19
CA GLN A 47 6.06 -5.90 -5.74
C GLN A 47 6.26 -6.82 -6.94
N SER A 48 5.73 -8.05 -6.86
CA SER A 48 5.82 -9.04 -7.93
C SER A 48 4.52 -9.25 -8.71
N GLY A 49 3.41 -8.73 -8.19
CA GLY A 49 2.09 -8.77 -8.85
C GLY A 49 1.32 -7.47 -8.68
N SER A 50 0.19 -7.36 -9.39
CA SER A 50 -0.65 -6.16 -9.29
C SER A 50 -1.29 -6.05 -7.89
N PRO A 51 -1.10 -4.93 -7.17
CA PRO A 51 -1.78 -4.67 -5.92
C PRO A 51 -3.29 -4.54 -6.14
N MET A 52 -4.06 -4.97 -5.15
CA MET A 52 -5.51 -5.00 -5.19
C MET A 52 -6.08 -4.37 -3.92
N THR A 53 -7.32 -3.87 -3.99
CA THR A 53 -8.03 -3.36 -2.81
C THR A 53 -9.46 -3.88 -2.77
N TYR A 54 -9.97 -4.12 -1.57
CA TYR A 54 -11.35 -4.55 -1.34
C TYR A 54 -11.87 -4.04 0.01
N LEU A 55 -13.18 -4.13 0.21
CA LEU A 55 -13.85 -3.87 1.48
C LEU A 55 -14.31 -5.20 2.10
N ALA A 56 -14.03 -5.38 3.39
CA ALA A 56 -14.61 -6.46 4.19
C ALA A 56 -15.02 -5.89 5.55
N ASN A 57 -16.26 -6.13 5.98
CA ASN A 57 -16.81 -5.65 7.25
C ASN A 57 -16.62 -4.12 7.47
N GLY A 58 -16.79 -3.33 6.41
CA GLY A 58 -16.61 -1.89 6.45
C GLY A 58 -15.16 -1.42 6.61
N LYS A 59 -14.17 -2.32 6.48
CA LYS A 59 -12.75 -2.00 6.50
C LYS A 59 -12.15 -2.21 5.12
N GLN A 60 -11.39 -1.21 4.64
CA GLN A 60 -10.64 -1.32 3.40
C GLN A 60 -9.32 -2.03 3.63
N TYR A 61 -9.01 -2.96 2.74
CA TYR A 61 -7.75 -3.69 2.70
C TYR A 61 -7.04 -3.40 1.40
N ILE A 62 -5.71 -3.34 1.47
CA ILE A 62 -4.81 -3.29 0.34
C ILE A 62 -3.95 -4.53 0.41
N VAL A 63 -3.94 -5.32 -0.67
CA VAL A 63 -3.15 -6.54 -0.76
C VAL A 63 -2.11 -6.39 -1.85
N VAL A 64 -0.87 -6.75 -1.53
CA VAL A 64 0.27 -6.70 -2.44
C VAL A 64 0.94 -8.07 -2.47
N ALA A 65 1.14 -8.62 -3.66
CA ALA A 65 2.00 -9.78 -3.84
C ALA A 65 3.45 -9.32 -3.83
N VAL A 66 4.26 -9.90 -2.97
CA VAL A 66 5.70 -9.61 -2.87
C VAL A 66 6.51 -10.87 -3.04
N SER A 67 7.61 -10.78 -3.78
CA SER A 67 8.59 -11.85 -3.92
C SER A 67 9.87 -11.30 -4.54
N GLY A 68 10.99 -12.01 -4.42
CA GLY A 68 12.21 -11.68 -5.16
C GLY A 68 13.49 -12.10 -4.45
N GLY A 69 14.50 -12.49 -5.23
CA GLY A 69 15.79 -12.96 -4.69
C GLY A 69 15.59 -14.10 -3.69
N ASN A 70 15.97 -13.85 -2.43
CA ASN A 70 15.88 -14.82 -1.34
C ASN A 70 14.54 -14.77 -0.58
N TYR A 71 13.59 -13.94 -1.00
CA TYR A 71 12.29 -13.80 -0.36
C TYR A 71 11.23 -14.65 -1.07
N SER A 72 10.66 -15.62 -0.35
CA SER A 72 9.57 -16.46 -0.85
C SER A 72 8.30 -15.64 -1.08
N GLY A 73 7.51 -16.03 -2.07
CA GLY A 73 6.31 -15.30 -2.42
C GLY A 73 5.22 -15.35 -1.34
N GLU A 74 4.67 -14.19 -1.01
CA GLU A 74 3.50 -14.08 -0.13
C GLU A 74 2.62 -12.88 -0.47
N TYR A 75 1.47 -12.80 0.20
CA TYR A 75 0.59 -11.65 0.17
C TYR A 75 0.67 -10.84 1.46
N LEU A 76 1.02 -9.56 1.35
CA LEU A 76 0.95 -8.62 2.46
C LEU A 76 -0.38 -7.88 2.41
N ALA A 77 -1.10 -7.85 3.53
CA ALA A 77 -2.38 -7.18 3.67
C ALA A 77 -2.28 -5.99 4.63
N PHE A 78 -2.50 -4.78 4.11
CA PHE A 78 -2.48 -3.54 4.86
C PHE A 78 -3.90 -3.01 5.08
N SER A 79 -4.13 -2.42 6.23
CA SER A 79 -5.38 -1.72 6.54
C SER A 79 -5.15 -0.72 7.67
N LEU A 80 -5.96 0.34 7.73
CA LEU A 80 -5.87 1.30 8.82
C LEU A 80 -6.15 0.62 10.18
N PRO A 81 -5.55 1.10 11.28
CA PRO A 81 -5.94 0.71 12.63
C PRO A 81 -7.45 0.88 12.85
N ALA A 82 -8.03 0.06 13.73
CA ALA A 82 -9.48 0.11 13.99
C ALA A 82 -9.93 1.47 14.55
N SER A 83 -9.03 2.20 15.22
CA SER A 83 -9.21 3.55 15.77
C SER A 83 -9.27 4.66 14.72
N GLU A 84 -8.74 4.42 13.52
CA GLU A 84 -8.65 5.41 12.44
C GLU A 84 -9.69 5.18 11.34
N ARG A 85 -10.69 4.32 11.61
CA ARG A 85 -11.81 4.18 10.69
C ARG A 85 -12.58 5.49 10.61
N PRO A 86 -12.88 6.00 9.40
CA PRO A 86 -13.80 7.11 9.26
C PRO A 86 -15.09 6.75 9.99
N SER A 87 -15.49 7.57 10.96
CA SER A 87 -16.84 7.44 11.52
C SER A 87 -17.81 7.60 10.36
N THR A 88 -18.87 6.77 10.33
CA THR A 88 -19.89 6.77 9.28
C THR A 88 -20.56 8.14 9.06
N GLN A 89 -20.27 9.11 9.93
CA GLN A 89 -20.73 10.49 9.89
C GLN A 89 -19.97 11.38 8.89
N ALA A 90 -18.74 11.03 8.49
CA ALA A 90 -17.95 11.78 7.51
C ALA A 90 -18.26 11.41 6.04
N ALA A 91 -18.89 10.25 5.80
CA ALA A 91 -19.20 9.75 4.47
C ALA A 91 -20.51 10.31 3.87
N ALA A 92 -21.25 11.12 4.64
CA ALA A 92 -22.55 11.70 4.27
C ALA A 92 -22.47 13.20 3.91
N ARG A 93 -21.28 13.72 3.58
CA ARG A 93 -21.07 15.09 3.09
C ARG A 93 -20.49 15.08 1.69
#